data_AF-A0A1B1UIC8-F1
#
_entry.id   AF-A0A1B1UIC8-F1
#
_cell.length_a   1.000
_cell.length_b   1.000
_cell.length_c   1.000
_cell.angle_alpha   90.00
_cell.angle_beta   90.00
_cell.angle_gamma   90.00
#
_symmetry.space_group_name_H-M   'P 1'
#
loop_
_entity.id
_entity.type
_entity.pdbx_description
1 polymer ?
#
loop_
_entity_poly.entity_id
_entity_poly.type
_entity_poly.pdbx_seq_one_letter_code
_entity_poly.pdbx_strand_id
1 'polypeptide(L)' 'MNTPDEDVVLRAIEDARRILGEYIATERRGDAPHTIERLLAVLDRDEIVHALDRMTRRRTVRLEE' A
#
# COMPACT_ATOMS: atom_id res chain seq x y z
N MET A 1 18.06 4.70 8.21
CA MET A 1 17.89 3.66 7.18
C MET A 1 16.52 3.06 7.43
N ASN A 2 15.65 3.04 6.43
CA ASN A 2 14.40 2.30 6.54
C ASN A 2 14.70 0.80 6.68
N THR A 3 13.81 0.08 7.34
CA THR A 3 13.83 -1.38 7.29
C THR A 3 13.38 -1.85 5.90
N PRO A 4 13.80 -3.05 5.45
CA PRO A 4 13.32 -3.61 4.19
C PRO A 4 11.78 -3.68 4.09
N ASP A 5 11.11 -3.89 5.23
CA ASP A 5 9.64 -3.88 5.31
C ASP A 5 9.07 -2.48 5.05
N GLU A 6 9.68 -1.43 5.62
CA GLU A 6 9.28 -0.04 5.39
C GLU A 6 9.47 0.37 3.94
N ASP A 7 10.56 -0.03 3.28
CA ASP A 7 10.79 0.27 1.88
C ASP A 7 9.78 -0.43 0.95
N VAL A 8 9.41 -1.68 1.25
CA VAL A 8 8.37 -2.41 0.52
C VAL A 8 7.02 -1.70 0.63
N VAL A 9 6.63 -1.32 1.86
CA VAL A 9 5.36 -0.62 2.10
C VAL A 9 5.37 0.78 1.48
N LEU A 10 6.48 1.50 1.56
CA LEU A 10 6.60 2.84 0.96
C LEU A 10 6.41 2.78 -0.57
N ARG A 11 7.04 1.81 -1.23
CA ARG A 11 6.90 1.62 -2.68
C ARG A 11 5.46 1.28 -3.07
N ALA A 12 4.78 0.44 -2.28
CA ALA A 12 3.37 0.13 -2.49
C ALA A 12 2.47 1.38 -2.38
N ILE A 13 2.73 2.26 -1.41
CA ILE A 13 2.02 3.52 -1.25
C ILE A 13 2.27 4.45 -2.44
N GLU A 14 3.51 4.53 -2.93
CA GLU A 14 3.84 5.34 -4.11
C GLU A 14 3.10 4.85 -5.36
N ASP A 15 3.05 3.54 -5.58
CA ASP A 15 2.31 2.94 -6.69
C ASP A 15 0.80 3.16 -6.57
N ALA A 16 0.23 3.01 -5.37
CA ALA A 16 -1.19 3.30 -5.12
C ALA A 16 -1.52 4.79 -5.34
N ARG A 17 -0.64 5.70 -4.92
CA ARG A 17 -0.79 7.14 -5.19
C ARG A 17 -0.75 7.46 -6.67
N ARG A 18 0.10 6.77 -7.44
CA ARG A 18 0.15 6.92 -8.91
C ARG A 18 -1.17 6.50 -9.56
N ILE A 19 -1.70 5.34 -9.17
CA ILE A 19 -3.00 4.83 -9.68
C ILE A 19 -4.13 5.82 -9.38
N LEU A 20 -4.20 6.34 -8.15
CA LEU A 20 -5.20 7.35 -7.79
C LEU A 20 -5.02 8.66 -8.55
N GLY A 21 -3.77 9.09 -8.76
CA GLY A 21 -3.45 10.28 -9.55
C GLY A 21 -3.95 10.17 -10.99
N GLU A 22 -3.76 9.01 -11.62
CA GLU A 22 -4.28 8.72 -12.97
C GLU A 22 -5.81 8.79 -13.01
N TYR A 23 -6.49 8.16 -12.04
CA TYR A 23 -7.95 8.20 -11.97
C TYR A 23 -8.51 9.63 -11.82
N ILE A 24 -7.92 10.42 -10.92
CA ILE A 24 -8.32 11.82 -10.69
C ILE A 24 -8.06 12.66 -11.94
N ALA A 25 -6.90 12.50 -12.58
CA ALA A 25 -6.53 13.26 -13.78
C ALA A 25 -7.44 12.97 -14.99
N THR A 26 -8.08 11.80 -15.02
CA THR A 26 -8.89 11.39 -16.19
C THR A 26 -10.32 11.95 -16.13
N GLU A 27 -10.75 12.63 -15.04
CA GLU A 27 -12.12 13.13 -14.79
C GLU A 27 -13.26 12.13 -15.10
N ARG A 28 -12.93 10.84 -15.23
CA ARG A 28 -13.82 9.82 -15.80
C ARG A 28 -14.53 9.10 -14.66
N ARG A 29 -15.72 9.58 -14.31
CA ARG A 29 -16.61 8.99 -13.29
C ARG A 29 -16.96 7.50 -13.49
N GLY A 30 -16.62 6.89 -14.64
CA GLY A 30 -16.99 5.52 -14.98
C GLY A 30 -15.96 4.44 -14.65
N ASP A 31 -14.71 4.80 -14.32
CA ASP A 31 -13.61 3.81 -14.19
C ASP A 31 -13.21 3.48 -12.74
N ALA A 32 -14.10 3.80 -11.79
CA ALA A 32 -13.86 3.56 -10.37
C ALA A 32 -13.66 2.07 -10.04
N PRO A 33 -14.47 1.12 -10.57
CA PRO A 33 -14.25 -0.31 -10.29
C PRO A 33 -12.87 -0.79 -10.74
N HIS A 34 -12.45 -0.40 -11.94
CA HIS A 34 -11.15 -0.77 -12.48
C HIS A 34 -9.99 -0.14 -11.68
N THR A 35 -10.15 1.09 -11.23
CA THR A 35 -9.18 1.75 -10.35
C THR A 35 -9.05 1.02 -9.01
N ILE A 36 -10.16 0.58 -8.43
CA ILE A 36 -10.17 -0.20 -7.19
C ILE A 36 -9.47 -1.55 -7.39
N GLU A 37 -9.74 -2.26 -8.49
CA GLU A 37 -9.04 -3.52 -8.84
C GLU A 37 -7.53 -3.31 -8.94
N ARG A 38 -7.09 -2.22 -9.59
CA ARG A 38 -5.66 -1.87 -9.70
C ARG A 38 -5.04 -1.58 -8.33
N LEU A 39 -5.77 -0.91 -7.44
CA LEU A 39 -5.31 -0.65 -6.07
C LEU A 39 -5.19 -1.94 -5.27
N LEU A 40 -6.16 -2.85 -5.37
CA LEU A 40 -6.11 -4.17 -4.72
C LEU A 40 -4.92 -4.98 -5.24
N ALA A 41 -4.66 -5.00 -6.54
CA ALA A 41 -3.51 -5.70 -7.12
C ALA A 41 -2.14 -5.18 -6.66
N VAL A 42 -2.08 -3.94 -6.17
CA VAL A 42 -0.87 -3.38 -5.54
C VAL A 42 -0.86 -3.67 -4.05
N LEU A 43 -1.92 -3.34 -3.33
CA LEU A 43 -1.94 -3.33 -1.86
C LEU A 43 -2.11 -4.72 -1.23
N ASP A 44 -2.72 -5.66 -1.95
CA ASP A 44 -3.02 -7.02 -1.46
C ASP A 44 -1.93 -8.04 -1.82
N ARG A 45 -0.74 -7.59 -2.25
CA ARG A 45 0.38 -8.51 -2.48
C ARG A 45 0.87 -9.06 -1.16
N ASP A 46 1.08 -10.38 -1.10
CA ASP A 46 1.56 -11.09 0.10
C ASP A 46 2.78 -10.41 0.73
N GLU A 47 3.72 -9.91 -0.08
CA GLU A 47 4.92 -9.23 0.40
C GLU A 47 4.60 -7.98 1.25
N ILE A 48 3.57 -7.22 0.86
CA ILE A 48 3.14 -5.99 1.54
C ILE A 48 2.32 -6.34 2.78
N VAL A 49 1.38 -7.28 2.66
CA VAL A 49 0.56 -7.75 3.78
C VAL A 49 1.45 -8.30 4.89
N HIS A 50 2.44 -9.12 4.54
CA HIS A 50 3.39 -9.67 5.50
C HIS A 50 4.35 -8.61 6.06
N ALA A 51 4.81 -7.64 5.25
CA ALA A 51 5.62 -6.53 5.74
C ALA A 51 4.86 -5.70 6.79
N LEU A 52 3.59 -5.39 6.52
CA LEU A 52 2.71 -4.66 7.44
C LEU A 52 2.43 -5.44 8.73
N ASP A 53 2.19 -6.75 8.67
CA ASP A 53 2.03 -7.60 9.85
C ASP A 53 3.30 -7.58 10.72
N ARG A 54 4.48 -7.76 10.10
CA ARG A 54 5.77 -7.68 10.81
C ARG A 54 5.99 -6.33 11.47
N MET A 55 5.69 -5.23 10.76
CA MET A 55 5.83 -3.87 11.29
C MET A 55 4.86 -3.63 12.47
N THR A 56 3.62 -4.09 12.35
CA THR A 56 2.62 -3.97 13.41
C THR A 56 3.04 -4.75 14.65
N ARG A 57 3.50 -6.00 14.49
CA ARG A 57 3.99 -6.81 15.61
C ARG A 57 5.21 -6.18 16.30
N ARG A 58 6.18 -5.66 15.55
CA ARG A 58 7.33 -4.93 16.13
C ARG A 58 6.87 -3.71 16.94
N ARG A 59 5.82 -3.02 16.48
CA ARG A 59 5.25 -1.88 17.20
C ARG A 59 4.53 -2.29 18.47
N THR A 60 3.76 -3.38 18.45
CA THR A 60 3.05 -3.89 19.63
C THR A 60 4.03 -4.34 20.71
N VAL A 61 5.07 -5.11 20.37
CA VAL A 61 6.10 -5.55 21.32
C VAL A 61 6.75 -4.37 22.04
N ARG A 62 7.02 -3.27 21.32
CA ARG A 62 7.63 -2.05 21.90
C ARG A 62 6.70 -1.27 22.86
N LEU A 63 5.41 -1.56 22.87
CA LEU A 63 4.44 -0.90 23.77
C LEU A 63 4.16 -1.72 25.03
N GLU A 64 4.61 -2.97 25.08
CA GLU A 64 4.43 -3.89 26.22
C GLU A 64 5.69 -4.00 27.12
N GLU A 65 6.76 -3.27 26.80
CA GLU A 65 8.00 -3.11 27.58
C GLU A 65 8.06 -1.73 28.27
#